data_AF-A0A1A8AQG6-F1
#
_entry.id   AF-A0A1A8AQG6-F1
#
_cell.length_a   1.000
_cell.length_b   1.000
_cell.length_c   1.000
_cell.angle_alpha   90.00
_cell.angle_beta   90.00
_cell.angle_gamma   90.00
#
_symmetry.space_group_name_H-M   'P 1'
#
loop_
_entity.id
_entity.type
_entity.pdbx_description
1 polymer ?
#
loop_
_entity_poly.entity_id
_entity_poly.type
_entity_poly.pdbx_seq_one_letter_code
_entity_poly.pdbx_strand_id
1 'polypeptide(L)'
;EPATILPPSYIIGSITWDIKDKVLEAQKTEPDPGNGPPNQIFVLSTVRASVIQWAHTAKFSLHPGVGRTVSLIRRFFWWPSLFKDVK
;
A
#
# COMPACT_ATOMS: atom_id res chain seq x y z
N GLU A 1 -9.06 -10.19 -33.48
CA GLU A 1 -8.96 -10.13 -32.00
C GLU A 1 -7.93 -9.08 -31.61
N PRO A 2 -8.06 -8.41 -30.45
CA PRO A 2 -7.07 -7.43 -30.01
C PRO A 2 -5.74 -8.12 -29.67
N ALA A 3 -4.62 -7.55 -30.13
CA ALA A 3 -3.28 -8.06 -29.84
C ALA A 3 -2.81 -7.64 -28.43
N THR A 4 -2.07 -8.51 -27.75
CA THR A 4 -1.52 -8.24 -26.41
C THR A 4 -0.38 -7.22 -26.48
N ILE A 5 -0.36 -6.25 -25.55
CA ILE A 5 0.69 -5.21 -25.46
C ILE A 5 2.03 -5.82 -24.99
N LEU A 6 1.98 -6.86 -24.16
CA LEU A 6 3.15 -7.52 -23.61
C LEU A 6 3.39 -8.87 -24.30
N PRO A 7 4.65 -9.24 -24.62
CA PRO A 7 4.96 -10.53 -25.19
C PRO A 7 4.68 -11.70 -24.21
N PRO A 8 4.38 -12.91 -24.71
CA PRO A 8 4.15 -14.09 -23.86
C PRO A 8 5.34 -14.50 -22.99
N SER A 9 6.55 -14.07 -23.35
CA SER A 9 7.77 -14.37 -22.60
C SER A 9 7.94 -13.54 -21.32
N TYR A 10 7.12 -12.51 -21.10
CA TYR A 10 7.17 -11.68 -19.92
C TYR A 10 6.22 -12.17 -18.83
N ILE A 11 6.75 -12.33 -17.62
CA ILE A 11 5.95 -12.63 -16.42
C ILE A 11 5.65 -11.31 -15.70
N ILE A 12 4.38 -11.01 -15.51
CA ILE A 12 3.94 -9.86 -14.70
C ILE A 12 3.82 -10.32 -13.25
N GLY A 13 4.79 -9.97 -12.41
CA GLY A 13 4.65 -10.10 -10.97
C GLY A 13 3.75 -8.99 -10.42
N SER A 14 2.61 -9.34 -9.84
CA SER A 14 1.76 -8.38 -9.13
C SER A 14 2.25 -8.23 -7.69
N ILE A 15 2.56 -6.98 -7.27
CA ILE A 15 3.32 -6.73 -6.02
C ILE A 15 2.43 -6.13 -4.91
N THR A 16 1.16 -5.83 -5.20
CA THR A 16 0.40 -4.84 -4.43
C THR A 16 -1.01 -5.25 -4.00
N TRP A 17 -1.45 -6.50 -4.23
CA TRP A 17 -2.86 -6.84 -4.06
C TRP A 17 -3.24 -7.22 -2.62
N ASP A 18 -2.55 -8.17 -1.98
CA ASP A 18 -2.97 -8.69 -0.67
C ASP A 18 -3.14 -7.63 0.42
N ILE A 19 -2.21 -6.65 0.49
CA ILE A 19 -2.31 -5.59 1.50
C ILE A 19 -3.40 -4.56 1.13
N LYS A 20 -3.58 -4.28 -0.16
CA LYS A 20 -4.61 -3.36 -0.63
C LYS A 20 -5.99 -3.93 -0.35
N ASP A 21 -6.20 -5.22 -0.62
CA ASP A 21 -7.46 -5.91 -0.36
C ASP A 21 -7.79 -5.91 1.13
N LYS A 22 -6.80 -6.12 2.01
CA LYS A 22 -6.97 -5.98 3.46
C LYS A 22 -7.40 -4.57 3.88
N VAL A 23 -6.83 -3.54 3.28
CA VAL A 23 -7.20 -2.14 3.58
C VAL A 23 -8.62 -1.85 3.08
N LEU A 24 -8.97 -2.29 1.88
CA LEU A 24 -10.31 -2.11 1.31
C LEU A 24 -11.38 -2.86 2.12
N GLU A 25 -11.06 -4.06 2.61
CA GLU A 25 -11.96 -4.81 3.50
C GLU A 25 -12.20 -4.07 4.81
N ALA A 26 -11.13 -3.56 5.43
CA ALA A 26 -11.25 -2.77 6.66
C ALA A 26 -12.10 -1.50 6.45
N GLN A 27 -11.95 -0.84 5.30
CA GLN A 27 -12.74 0.34 4.94
C GLN A 27 -14.25 0.10 4.85
N LYS A 28 -14.70 -1.15 4.65
CA LYS A 28 -16.14 -1.46 4.68
C LYS A 28 -16.74 -1.19 6.07
N THR A 29 -15.94 -1.24 7.13
CA THR A 29 -16.39 -0.99 8.51
C THR A 29 -16.26 0.46 8.96
N GLU A 30 -15.27 1.20 8.44
CA GLU A 30 -15.07 2.62 8.72
C GLU A 30 -14.56 3.31 7.44
N PRO A 31 -15.36 4.18 6.81
CA PRO A 31 -15.03 4.77 5.51
C PRO A 31 -13.95 5.85 5.61
N ASP A 32 -13.35 6.17 4.46
CA ASP A 32 -12.38 7.25 4.32
C ASP A 32 -13.00 8.60 4.76
N PRO A 33 -12.35 9.38 5.64
CA PRO A 33 -12.83 10.70 6.08
C PRO A 33 -12.88 11.76 4.96
N GLY A 34 -12.35 11.48 3.76
CA GLY A 34 -12.51 12.32 2.57
C GLY A 34 -11.61 13.55 2.52
N ASN A 35 -10.69 13.70 3.49
CA ASN A 35 -9.73 14.80 3.58
C ASN A 35 -8.29 14.36 3.23
N GLY A 36 -8.14 13.20 2.61
CA GLY A 36 -6.87 12.61 2.21
C GLY A 36 -6.26 13.20 0.94
N PRO A 37 -4.98 12.93 0.68
CA PRO A 37 -4.35 13.27 -0.59
C PRO A 37 -4.97 12.50 -1.77
N PRO A 38 -4.93 13.04 -2.99
CA PRO A 38 -5.49 12.37 -4.15
C PRO A 38 -4.77 11.05 -4.43
N ASN A 39 -5.52 10.05 -4.91
CA ASN A 39 -5.03 8.73 -5.31
C ASN A 39 -4.40 7.89 -4.16
N GLN A 40 -4.71 8.21 -2.90
CA GLN A 40 -4.29 7.40 -1.75
C GLN A 40 -5.52 6.83 -1.04
N ILE A 41 -5.37 5.63 -0.49
CA ILE A 41 -6.41 4.91 0.24
C ILE A 41 -6.19 5.13 1.74
N PHE A 42 -7.23 5.58 2.47
CA PHE A 42 -7.15 5.75 3.92
C PHE A 42 -6.95 4.41 4.65
N VAL A 43 -6.04 4.37 5.63
CA VAL A 43 -5.73 3.15 6.40
C VAL A 43 -6.24 3.26 7.83
N LEU A 44 -7.20 2.40 8.17
CA LEU A 44 -7.73 2.25 9.53
C LEU A 44 -6.64 1.79 10.50
N SER A 45 -6.77 2.22 11.76
CA SER A 45 -5.82 1.89 12.84
C SER A 45 -5.55 0.39 12.96
N THR A 46 -6.57 -0.44 12.78
CA THR A 46 -6.50 -1.91 12.87
C THR A 46 -5.57 -2.56 11.83
N VAL A 47 -5.36 -1.93 10.68
CA VAL A 47 -4.55 -2.47 9.57
C VAL A 47 -3.24 -1.70 9.33
N ARG A 48 -2.99 -0.59 10.04
CA ARG A 48 -1.74 0.20 9.90
C ARG A 48 -0.49 -0.64 10.12
N ALA A 49 -0.45 -1.45 11.17
CA ALA A 49 0.69 -2.32 11.46
C ALA A 49 0.98 -3.30 10.30
N SER A 50 -0.08 -3.82 9.67
CA SER A 50 0.06 -4.71 8.50
C SER A 50 0.63 -3.96 7.29
N VAL A 51 0.20 -2.72 7.05
CA VAL A 51 0.73 -1.88 5.97
C VAL A 51 2.20 -1.53 6.19
N ILE A 52 2.58 -1.18 7.42
CA ILE A 52 3.97 -0.88 7.80
C ILE A 52 4.85 -2.11 7.62
N GLN A 53 4.40 -3.27 8.13
CA GLN A 53 5.10 -4.53 8.00
C GLN A 53 5.31 -4.90 6.53
N TRP A 54 4.26 -4.82 5.71
CA TRP A 54 4.38 -5.06 4.27
C TRP A 54 5.42 -4.13 3.61
N ALA A 55 5.37 -2.84 3.88
CA ALA A 55 6.30 -1.88 3.29
C ALA A 55 7.75 -2.14 3.73
N HIS A 56 7.96 -2.62 4.95
CA HIS A 56 9.29 -2.91 5.48
C HIS A 56 9.84 -4.29 5.04
N THR A 57 9.03 -5.35 5.05
CA THR A 57 9.52 -6.73 4.86
C THR A 57 9.25 -7.32 3.49
N ALA A 58 8.51 -6.65 2.62
CA ALA A 58 8.31 -7.16 1.27
C ALA A 58 9.65 -7.28 0.54
N LYS A 59 9.87 -8.39 -0.18
CA LYS A 59 11.14 -8.68 -0.86
C LYS A 59 11.60 -7.56 -1.80
N PHE A 60 10.66 -6.84 -2.41
CA PHE A 60 10.94 -5.73 -3.34
C PHE A 60 11.37 -4.44 -2.64
N SER A 61 11.09 -4.27 -1.35
CA SER A 61 11.38 -3.02 -0.63
C SER A 61 12.80 -2.98 -0.05
N LEU A 62 13.46 -4.15 0.06
CA LEU A 62 14.84 -4.30 0.53
C LEU A 62 15.06 -3.77 1.97
N HIS A 63 14.12 -4.03 2.88
CA HIS A 63 14.20 -3.61 4.28
C HIS A 63 14.55 -2.12 4.49
N PRO A 64 13.72 -1.22 3.95
CA PRO A 64 13.97 0.20 4.06
C PRO A 64 13.89 0.68 5.51
N GLY A 65 14.71 1.66 5.85
CA GLY A 65 14.54 2.44 7.09
C GLY A 65 13.34 3.39 7.01
N VAL A 66 13.01 4.03 8.14
CA VAL A 66 11.81 4.86 8.36
C VAL A 66 11.42 5.73 7.17
N GLY A 67 12.33 6.59 6.70
CA GLY A 67 12.03 7.53 5.62
C GLY A 67 11.61 6.85 4.31
N ARG A 68 12.34 5.79 3.92
CA ARG A 68 12.04 5.02 2.71
C ARG A 68 10.75 4.19 2.84
N THR A 69 10.46 3.67 4.04
CA THR A 69 9.20 3.00 4.35
C THR A 69 8.01 3.96 4.20
N VAL A 70 8.10 5.16 4.79
CA VAL A 70 7.07 6.20 4.64
C VAL A 70 6.88 6.60 3.17
N SER A 71 7.98 6.78 2.42
CA SER A 71 7.91 7.10 0.99
C SER A 71 7.23 6.01 0.17
N LEU A 72 7.43 4.73 0.51
CA LEU A 72 6.75 3.62 -0.16
C LEU A 72 5.25 3.61 0.14
N ILE A 73 4.87 3.74 1.41
CA ILE A 73 3.46 3.73 1.86
C ILE A 73 2.69 4.87 1.18
N ARG A 74 3.25 6.08 1.14
CA ARG A 74 2.66 7.28 0.51
C ARG A 74 2.36 7.15 -0.99
N ARG A 75 2.84 6.10 -1.66
CA ARG A 75 2.46 5.87 -3.07
C ARG A 75 1.01 5.40 -3.22
N PHE A 76 0.45 4.78 -2.19
CA PHE A 76 -0.83 4.09 -2.27
C PHE A 76 -1.76 4.37 -1.08
N PHE A 77 -1.20 4.70 0.08
CA PHE A 77 -1.90 4.70 1.36
C PHE A 77 -1.63 5.98 2.13
N TRP A 78 -2.57 6.34 3.01
CA TRP A 78 -2.43 7.51 3.85
C TRP A 78 -3.17 7.38 5.19
N TRP A 79 -2.63 8.03 6.22
CA TRP A 79 -3.30 8.33 7.48
C TRP A 79 -2.52 9.45 8.22
N PRO A 80 -3.15 10.23 9.12
CA PRO A 80 -2.53 11.41 9.72
C PRO A 80 -1.23 11.14 10.50
N SER A 81 -1.17 10.02 11.23
CA SER A 81 -0.03 9.66 12.09
C SER A 81 1.05 8.82 11.39
N LEU A 82 1.03 8.68 10.05
CA LEU A 82 1.92 7.77 9.30
C LEU A 82 3.38 7.83 9.71
N PHE A 83 3.97 9.03 9.74
CA PHE A 83 5.38 9.16 10.10
C PHE A 83 5.67 8.76 11.55
N LYS A 84 4.75 9.05 12.48
CA LYS A 84 4.86 8.69 13.88
C LYS A 84 4.73 7.17 14.09
N ASP A 85 3.85 6.52 13.34
CA ASP A 85 3.56 5.09 13.48
C ASP A 85 4.67 4.21 12.86
N VAL A 86 5.45 4.74 11.89
CA VAL A 86 6.58 4.02 11.27
C VAL A 86 7.88 4.18 12.05
N LYS A 87 8.02 5.25 12.85
CA LYS A 87 9.21 5.56 13.64
C LYS A 87 9.27 4.74 14.92
#